data_AF-A0A0F0IKJ6-F1
#
_entry.id   AF-A0A0F0IKJ6-F1
#
_cell.length_a   1.000
_cell.length_b   1.000
_cell.length_c   1.000
_cell.angle_alpha   90.00
_cell.angle_beta   90.00
_cell.angle_gamma   90.00
#
_symmetry.space_group_name_H-M   'P 1'
#
loop_
_entity.id
_entity.type
_entity.pdbx_description
1 polymer ?
#
loop_
_entity_poly.entity_id
_entity_poly.type
_entity_poly.pdbx_seq_one_letter_code
_entity_poly.pdbx_strand_id
1 'polypeptide(L)'
;MFSSYNEHWETKYHWRPWREEDPHINICGYHGIIGSDGQLLQEELRVIVGTICTQMNKERFKKQLVIPVMLFSFMGERHGRIMSRRRVVHMSKLYQFLAEDEDSLALFARYAASAVESSGDTKALQGYIGMIME
;
A
#
# COMPACT_ATOMS: atom_id res chain seq x y z
N MET A 1 11.83 -32.10 -3.27
CA MET A 1 11.41 -31.34 -2.07
C MET A 1 10.62 -30.15 -2.58
N PHE A 2 9.30 -30.24 -2.59
CA PHE A 2 8.44 -29.16 -3.08
C PHE A 2 8.44 -28.07 -2.02
N SER A 3 8.84 -26.85 -2.40
CA SER A 3 8.73 -25.72 -1.50
C SER A 3 7.25 -25.45 -1.25
N SER A 4 6.85 -25.45 0.02
CA SER A 4 5.51 -25.07 0.47
C SER A 4 5.32 -23.55 0.41
N TYR A 5 5.75 -22.90 -0.67
CA TYR A 5 5.43 -21.50 -0.86
C TYR A 5 3.92 -21.40 -0.94
N ASN A 6 3.33 -20.59 -0.07
CA ASN A 6 1.96 -20.18 -0.22
C ASN A 6 1.95 -19.33 -1.52
N GLU A 7 1.72 -19.99 -2.65
CA GLU A 7 1.55 -19.35 -3.96
C GLU A 7 0.32 -18.44 -3.98
N HIS A 8 -0.51 -18.54 -2.94
CA HIS A 8 -1.72 -17.76 -2.77
C HIS A 8 -1.43 -16.47 -2.00
N TRP A 9 -1.73 -15.36 -2.65
CA TRP A 9 -1.78 -14.04 -2.04
C TRP A 9 -2.88 -13.97 -0.98
N GLU A 10 -2.57 -13.38 0.19
CA GLU A 10 -3.55 -13.16 1.24
C GLU A 10 -3.45 -11.75 1.83
N THR A 11 -4.59 -11.03 1.88
CA THR A 11 -4.69 -9.83 2.73
C THR A 11 -4.69 -10.28 4.18
N LYS A 12 -3.66 -9.89 4.95
CA LYS A 12 -3.64 -10.23 6.38
C LYS A 12 -4.25 -9.11 7.23
N TYR A 13 -3.90 -7.86 6.93
CA TYR A 13 -4.33 -6.72 7.74
C TYR A 13 -4.72 -5.55 6.87
N HIS A 14 -5.71 -4.78 7.32
CA HIS A 14 -6.02 -3.47 6.77
C HIS A 14 -6.39 -2.52 7.90
N TRP A 15 -6.04 -1.26 7.77
CA TRP A 15 -6.41 -0.23 8.74
C TRP A 15 -6.69 1.09 8.03
N ARG A 16 -7.37 1.97 8.74
CA ARG A 16 -7.71 3.31 8.26
C ARG A 16 -7.12 4.36 9.20
N PRO A 17 -6.94 5.58 8.71
CA PRO A 17 -6.74 6.73 9.57
C PRO A 17 -7.89 6.90 10.56
N TRP A 18 -7.63 7.65 11.62
CA TRP A 18 -8.56 7.80 12.75
C TRP A 18 -9.89 8.51 12.39
N ARG A 19 -9.92 9.28 11.30
CA ARG A 19 -11.13 9.99 10.84
C ARG A 19 -11.99 9.09 9.96
N GLU A 20 -13.27 8.95 10.30
CA GLU A 20 -14.19 8.06 9.57
C GLU A 20 -14.48 8.51 8.13
N GLU A 21 -14.37 9.81 7.87
CA GLU A 21 -14.61 10.42 6.56
C GLU A 21 -13.45 10.22 5.58
N ASP A 22 -12.30 9.75 6.07
CA ASP A 22 -11.11 9.56 5.26
C ASP A 22 -11.26 8.31 4.36
N PRO A 23 -11.15 8.46 3.02
CA PRO A 23 -11.15 7.31 2.13
C PRO A 23 -9.95 6.38 2.29
N HIS A 24 -8.85 6.92 2.81
CA HIS A 24 -7.56 6.27 2.79
C HIS A 24 -7.61 4.94 3.52
N ILE A 25 -6.96 3.95 2.92
CA ILE A 25 -6.85 2.62 3.46
C ILE A 25 -5.44 2.11 3.27
N ASN A 26 -4.90 1.61 4.37
CA ASN A 26 -3.63 0.91 4.39
C ASN A 26 -3.89 -0.59 4.40
N ILE A 27 -3.11 -1.34 3.64
CA ILE A 27 -3.27 -2.78 3.46
C ILE A 27 -1.91 -3.45 3.61
N CYS A 28 -1.87 -4.54 4.35
CA CYS A 28 -0.72 -5.44 4.43
C CYS A 28 -1.08 -6.77 3.75
N GLY A 29 -0.33 -7.12 2.71
CA GLY A 29 -0.47 -8.35 1.96
C GLY A 29 0.81 -9.16 1.99
N TYR A 30 0.67 -10.49 2.07
CA TYR A 30 1.77 -11.44 1.99
C TYR A 30 1.58 -12.35 0.79
N HIS A 31 2.66 -12.62 0.07
CA HIS A 31 2.65 -13.59 -1.02
C HIS A 31 4.02 -14.26 -1.19
N GLY A 32 4.02 -15.49 -1.72
CA GLY A 32 5.24 -16.29 -1.89
C GLY A 32 6.10 -15.91 -3.11
N ILE A 33 5.65 -14.97 -3.95
CA ILE A 33 6.29 -14.64 -5.22
C ILE A 33 7.25 -13.48 -5.03
N ILE A 34 8.56 -13.70 -5.20
CA ILE A 34 9.54 -12.61 -5.16
C ILE A 34 9.44 -11.82 -6.47
N GLY A 35 8.97 -10.57 -6.36
CA GLY A 35 8.92 -9.63 -7.48
C GLY A 35 10.30 -9.09 -7.87
N SER A 36 10.38 -8.43 -9.02
CA SER A 36 11.57 -7.67 -9.44
C SER A 36 11.37 -6.17 -9.23
N ASP A 37 12.48 -5.46 -9.03
CA ASP A 37 12.46 -4.00 -8.94
C ASP A 37 11.90 -3.36 -10.21
N GLY A 38 11.07 -2.33 -10.01
CA GLY A 38 10.38 -1.62 -11.09
C GLY A 38 9.25 -2.40 -11.78
N GLN A 39 9.03 -3.68 -11.45
CA GLN A 39 7.94 -4.48 -12.01
C GLN A 39 6.78 -4.59 -11.03
N LEU A 40 5.58 -4.26 -11.50
CA LEU A 40 4.34 -4.38 -10.74
C LEU A 40 3.81 -5.81 -10.81
N LEU A 41 3.51 -6.43 -9.67
CA LEU A 41 2.85 -7.73 -9.67
C LEU A 41 1.37 -7.56 -9.96
N GLN A 42 0.80 -8.48 -10.75
CA GLN A 42 -0.62 -8.45 -11.08
C GLN A 42 -1.48 -8.53 -9.81
N GLU A 43 -1.03 -9.28 -8.81
CA GLU A 43 -1.73 -9.45 -7.54
C GLU A 43 -1.82 -8.12 -6.78
N GLU A 44 -0.73 -7.38 -6.65
CA GLU A 44 -0.74 -6.06 -6.00
C GLU A 44 -1.69 -5.09 -6.71
N LEU A 45 -1.70 -5.10 -8.06
CA LEU A 45 -2.61 -4.27 -8.83
C LEU A 45 -4.08 -4.64 -8.59
N ARG A 46 -4.40 -5.95 -8.57
CA ARG A 46 -5.75 -6.44 -8.30
C ARG A 46 -6.25 -6.00 -6.93
N VAL A 47 -5.37 -5.97 -5.94
CA VAL A 47 -5.69 -5.58 -4.56
C VAL A 47 -6.00 -4.10 -4.47
N ILE A 48 -5.15 -3.28 -5.09
CA ILE A 48 -5.35 -1.83 -5.15
C ILE A 48 -6.66 -1.52 -5.88
N VAL A 49 -6.89 -2.12 -7.06
CA VAL A 49 -8.12 -1.90 -7.85
C VAL A 49 -9.35 -2.41 -7.11
N GLY A 50 -9.30 -3.63 -6.58
CA GLY A 50 -10.40 -4.23 -5.83
C GLY A 50 -10.77 -3.39 -4.62
N THR A 51 -9.78 -2.93 -3.87
CA THR A 51 -10.01 -2.06 -2.71
C THR A 51 -10.65 -0.73 -3.11
N ILE A 52 -10.18 -0.11 -4.20
CA ILE A 52 -10.77 1.13 -4.70
C ILE A 52 -12.23 0.90 -5.11
N CYS A 53 -12.53 -0.16 -5.87
CA CYS A 53 -13.89 -0.51 -6.24
C CYS A 53 -14.79 -0.75 -5.01
N THR A 54 -14.32 -1.53 -4.04
CA THR A 54 -15.05 -1.79 -2.79
C THR A 54 -15.29 -0.52 -1.99
N GLN A 55 -14.33 0.41 -1.97
CA GLN A 55 -14.44 1.68 -1.26
C GLN A 55 -15.39 2.65 -1.97
N MET A 56 -15.32 2.78 -3.28
CA MET A 56 -16.22 3.64 -4.08
C MET A 56 -17.68 3.20 -3.99
N ASN A 57 -17.93 1.89 -3.80
CA ASN A 57 -19.29 1.37 -3.60
C ASN A 57 -19.91 1.71 -2.23
N LYS A 58 -19.15 2.28 -1.28
CA LYS A 58 -19.69 2.67 0.03
C LYS A 58 -20.33 4.05 -0.05
N GLU A 59 -21.56 4.17 0.46
CA GLU A 59 -22.33 5.43 0.49
C GLU A 59 -21.52 6.62 0.99
N ARG A 60 -20.76 6.43 2.08
CA ARG A 60 -19.92 7.49 2.69
C ARG A 60 -18.84 8.06 1.77
N PHE A 61 -18.41 7.31 0.75
CA PHE A 61 -17.34 7.72 -0.17
C PHE A 61 -17.83 8.04 -1.58
N LYS A 62 -19.14 8.01 -1.85
CA LYS A 62 -19.71 8.33 -3.18
C LYS A 62 -19.35 9.72 -3.71
N LYS A 63 -19.06 10.67 -2.82
CA LYS A 63 -18.68 12.05 -3.17
C LYS A 63 -17.17 12.24 -3.34
N GLN A 64 -16.37 11.19 -3.16
CA GLN A 64 -14.92 11.26 -3.27
C GLN A 64 -14.49 10.78 -4.67
N LEU A 65 -13.63 11.56 -5.31
CA LEU A 65 -13.12 11.27 -6.65
C LEU A 65 -11.94 10.30 -6.62
N VAL A 66 -11.26 10.23 -5.48
CA VAL A 66 -10.03 9.48 -5.29
C VAL A 66 -10.12 8.71 -3.98
N ILE A 67 -9.81 7.42 -4.05
CA ILE A 67 -9.60 6.58 -2.87
C ILE A 67 -8.11 6.28 -2.76
N PRO A 68 -7.38 6.97 -1.85
CA PRO A 68 -5.99 6.66 -1.60
C PRO A 68 -5.83 5.23 -1.04
N VAL A 69 -4.89 4.47 -1.59
CA VAL A 69 -4.51 3.14 -1.08
C VAL A 69 -3.02 3.11 -0.83
N MET A 70 -2.61 2.68 0.36
CA MET A 70 -1.23 2.28 0.65
C MET A 70 -1.20 0.76 0.80
N LEU A 71 -0.28 0.11 0.10
CA LEU A 71 -0.07 -1.33 0.16
C LEU A 71 1.35 -1.62 0.64
N PHE A 72 1.45 -2.34 1.73
CA PHE A 72 2.66 -2.99 2.20
C PHE A 72 2.65 -4.42 1.63
N SER A 73 3.48 -4.63 0.61
CA SER A 73 3.58 -5.90 -0.11
C SER A 73 4.79 -6.65 0.40
N PHE A 74 4.57 -7.69 1.20
CA PHE A 74 5.62 -8.57 1.72
C PHE A 74 5.71 -9.81 0.82
N MET A 75 6.92 -10.08 0.32
CA MET A 75 7.19 -11.08 -0.72
C MET A 75 8.20 -12.12 -0.24
N GLY A 76 7.89 -13.40 -0.43
CA GLY A 76 8.75 -14.48 0.03
C GLY A 76 9.07 -14.38 1.53
N GLU A 77 10.27 -14.81 1.94
CA GLU A 77 10.62 -14.83 3.37
C GLU A 77 11.03 -13.46 3.93
N ARG A 78 11.65 -12.61 3.11
CA ARG A 78 12.39 -11.42 3.58
C ARG A 78 12.38 -10.23 2.62
N HIS A 79 11.43 -10.15 1.69
CA HIS A 79 11.34 -8.99 0.81
C HIS A 79 10.08 -8.20 1.06
N GLY A 80 10.11 -6.90 0.78
CA GLY A 80 8.88 -6.14 0.70
C GLY A 80 9.05 -4.78 0.07
N ARG A 81 7.92 -4.20 -0.31
CA ARG A 81 7.88 -2.84 -0.82
C ARG A 81 6.60 -2.14 -0.38
N ILE A 82 6.69 -0.83 -0.37
CA ILE A 82 5.57 0.07 -0.13
C ILE A 82 5.10 0.59 -1.47
N MET A 83 3.79 0.54 -1.67
CA MET A 83 3.12 1.12 -2.82
C MET A 83 2.08 2.12 -2.34
N SER A 84 1.97 3.26 -3.02
CA SER A 84 0.94 4.24 -2.75
C SER A 84 0.22 4.62 -4.03
N ARG A 85 -1.10 4.49 -4.05
CA ARG A 85 -1.96 4.97 -5.13
C ARG A 85 -2.84 6.09 -4.60
N ARG A 86 -2.45 7.33 -4.87
CA ARG A 86 -3.33 8.52 -4.74
C ARG A 86 -3.91 8.87 -6.11
N ARG A 87 -3.08 9.16 -7.11
CA ARG A 87 -3.51 9.37 -8.51
C ARG A 87 -2.80 8.42 -9.46
N VAL A 88 -1.48 8.39 -9.34
CA VAL A 88 -0.58 7.43 -9.98
C VAL A 88 -0.14 6.41 -8.92
N VAL A 89 0.15 5.18 -9.34
CA VAL A 89 0.77 4.18 -8.47
C VAL A 89 2.25 4.52 -8.33
N HIS A 90 2.65 4.93 -7.13
CA HIS A 90 4.06 5.05 -6.75
C HIS A 90 4.50 3.75 -6.10
N MET A 91 5.69 3.29 -6.47
CA MET A 91 6.31 2.09 -5.94
C MET A 91 7.68 2.45 -5.40
N SER A 92 7.97 2.03 -4.18
CA SER A 92 9.33 2.04 -3.66
C SER A 92 10.16 0.90 -4.27
N LYS A 93 11.48 0.95 -4.08
CA LYS A 93 12.35 -0.21 -4.34
C LYS A 93 11.94 -1.41 -3.47
N LEU A 94 12.35 -2.60 -3.87
CA LEU A 94 12.22 -3.82 -3.11
C LEU A 94 13.28 -3.82 -2.00
N TYR A 95 12.83 -3.80 -0.76
CA TYR A 95 13.68 -3.89 0.42
C TYR A 95 13.89 -5.35 0.80
N GLN A 96 15.07 -5.66 1.30
CA GLN A 96 15.42 -6.95 1.86
C GLN A 96 15.51 -6.83 3.38
N PHE A 97 14.58 -7.44 4.11
CA PHE A 97 14.58 -7.48 5.56
C PHE A 97 15.60 -8.53 6.03
N LEU A 98 16.85 -8.10 6.12
CA LEU A 98 17.92 -8.84 6.78
C LEU A 98 17.96 -8.45 8.27
N ALA A 99 18.47 -9.33 9.13
CA ALA A 99 18.50 -9.09 10.58
C ALA A 99 19.27 -7.81 10.99
N GLU A 100 20.12 -7.29 10.09
CA GLU A 100 20.92 -6.08 10.28
C GLU A 100 20.30 -4.84 9.63
N ASP A 101 19.20 -4.98 8.88
CA ASP A 101 18.54 -3.88 8.16
C ASP A 101 17.38 -3.29 8.98
N GLU A 102 17.74 -2.64 10.09
CA GLU A 102 16.80 -1.90 10.94
C GLU A 102 16.19 -0.69 10.22
N ASP A 103 16.93 -0.09 9.27
CA ASP A 103 16.50 1.09 8.51
C ASP A 103 15.28 0.81 7.64
N SER A 104 15.28 -0.34 6.93
CA SER A 104 14.13 -0.78 6.13
C SER A 104 12.90 -1.02 7.00
N LEU A 105 13.06 -1.66 8.16
CA LEU A 105 11.93 -1.91 9.06
C LEU A 105 11.40 -0.59 9.65
N ALA A 106 12.28 0.31 10.06
CA ALA A 106 11.92 1.63 10.57
C ALA A 106 11.22 2.47 9.50
N LEU A 107 11.62 2.36 8.22
CA LEU A 107 10.91 2.99 7.11
C LEU A 107 9.47 2.47 7.01
N PHE A 108 9.28 1.15 7.00
CA PHE A 108 7.95 0.54 6.92
C PHE A 108 7.06 0.93 8.11
N ALA A 109 7.63 0.94 9.32
CA ALA A 109 6.94 1.39 10.52
C ALA A 109 6.52 2.87 10.43
N ARG A 110 7.39 3.74 9.93
CA ARG A 110 7.07 5.17 9.71
C ARG A 110 5.92 5.34 8.72
N TYR A 111 5.93 4.64 7.59
CA TYR A 111 4.81 4.68 6.63
C TYR A 111 3.53 4.09 7.22
N ALA A 112 3.61 3.02 8.00
CA ALA A 112 2.43 2.43 8.63
C ALA A 112 1.81 3.36 9.68
N ALA A 113 2.65 4.11 10.39
CA ALA A 113 2.28 5.10 11.39
C ALA A 113 1.93 6.48 10.81
N SER A 114 2.27 6.78 9.55
CA SER A 114 2.08 8.09 8.93
C SER A 114 0.61 8.41 8.59
N ALA A 115 -0.33 8.07 9.46
CA ALA A 115 -1.73 8.48 9.40
C ALA A 115 -1.92 10.00 9.57
N VAL A 116 -0.83 10.76 9.71
CA VAL A 116 -0.83 12.20 9.97
C VAL A 116 -0.87 12.96 8.64
N GLU A 117 -2.01 13.60 8.42
CA GLU A 117 -2.38 14.42 7.27
C GLU A 117 -2.54 13.69 5.92
N SER A 118 -3.59 12.88 5.86
CA SER A 118 -4.41 12.72 4.66
C SER A 118 -5.19 14.01 4.31
N SER A 119 -4.61 15.20 4.48
CA SER A 119 -5.27 16.51 4.26
C SER A 119 -5.42 16.88 2.78
N GLY A 120 -5.17 15.94 1.86
CA GLY A 120 -5.54 16.12 0.46
C GLY A 120 -7.06 16.05 0.33
N ASP A 121 -7.70 17.17 -0.01
CA ASP A 121 -9.11 17.17 -0.41
C ASP A 121 -9.32 16.14 -1.54
N THR A 122 -9.94 15.01 -1.24
CA THR A 122 -10.25 13.97 -2.24
C THR A 122 -11.54 14.27 -2.99
N LYS A 123 -12.22 15.39 -2.66
CA LYS A 123 -13.39 15.91 -3.35
C LYS A 123 -13.00 16.87 -4.48
N ALA A 124 -11.78 17.41 -4.47
CA ALA A 124 -11.25 18.31 -5.50
C ALA A 124 -9.84 17.90 -5.96
N LEU A 125 -9.60 17.83 -7.27
CA LEU A 125 -8.28 17.52 -7.82
C LEU A 125 -7.32 18.72 -7.76
N GLN A 126 -6.93 19.21 -6.58
CA GLN A 126 -5.89 20.24 -6.50
C GLN A 126 -4.50 19.60 -6.45
N GLY A 127 -3.63 20.05 -7.36
CA GLY A 127 -2.29 19.49 -7.53
C GLY A 127 -1.33 20.04 -6.47
N TYR A 128 -0.96 19.20 -5.50
CA TYR A 128 0.25 19.41 -4.72
C TYR A 128 1.29 18.38 -5.17
N ILE A 129 2.21 18.85 -6.00
CA ILE A 129 3.49 18.21 -6.27
C ILE A 129 4.41 18.74 -5.16
N GLY A 130 4.92 17.87 -4.29
CA GLY A 130 5.93 18.29 -3.33
C GLY A 130 6.10 17.35 -2.15
N MET A 131 7.28 16.71 -2.14
CA MET A 131 8.06 16.26 -0.98
C MET A 131 7.34 15.37 0.04
N ILE A 132 7.60 14.06 -0.02
CA ILE A 132 8.44 13.34 0.97
C ILE A 132 8.99 12.09 0.27
N MET A 133 10.19 12.19 -0.32
CA MET A 133 11.04 11.06 -0.69
C MET A 133 12.49 11.56 -0.70
N GLU A 134 13.11 11.65 0.48
CA GLU A 134 14.55 11.43 0.67
C GLU A 134 14.70 10.27 1.66
#